data_AF-A0A174L8N8-F1
#
_entry.id   AF-A0A174L8N8-F1
#
_cell.length_a   1.000
_cell.length_b   1.000
_cell.length_c   1.000
_cell.angle_alpha   90.00
_cell.angle_beta   90.00
_cell.angle_gamma   90.00
#
_symmetry.space_group_name_H-M   'P 1'
#
loop_
_entity.id
_entity.type
_entity.pdbx_description
1 polymer ?
#
loop_
_entity_poly.entity_id
_entity_poly.type
_entity_poly.pdbx_seq_one_letter_code
_entity_poly.pdbx_strand_id
1 'polypeptide(L)'
;MNGGRLSGKAFLDYADLAARRAYYSALGSAERAAGMDFLWFLWAGRNSPIFGRDRMTTFERRFLADESTWTEPKNVYYQLYNDPEICEALLREFGLEGPHCHIINGHVPVKSKKGESPMKGGGRLLVIDGGFCKAYQQTTGIAGYTLIYNSACYRLVSHEPFVGRAEAIRTSQDIASTSVVFERLESRLKIAGTDVGRQLQEQIDDLMALLLAYRSGAIAEDHKEY
;
A
#
# COMPACT_ATOMS: atom_id res chain seq x y z
N MET A 1 20.20 -19.16 -4.29
CA MET A 1 18.93 -18.92 -5.02
C MET A 1 19.29 -18.20 -6.31
N ASN A 2 18.85 -18.70 -7.47
CA ASN A 2 19.32 -18.38 -8.83
C ASN A 2 19.86 -16.96 -8.97
N GLY A 3 21.17 -16.85 -9.22
CA GLY A 3 22.03 -15.66 -9.06
C GLY A 3 21.77 -14.46 -9.97
N GLY A 4 20.51 -14.11 -10.22
CA GLY A 4 20.13 -12.82 -10.78
C GLY A 4 20.07 -11.75 -9.68
N ARG A 5 20.64 -10.58 -9.93
CA ARG A 5 20.38 -9.40 -9.11
C ARG A 5 18.95 -8.94 -9.42
N LEU A 6 18.07 -8.96 -8.42
CA LEU A 6 16.72 -8.39 -8.50
C LEU A 6 16.71 -6.99 -7.89
N SER A 7 15.91 -6.10 -8.46
CA SER A 7 15.68 -4.75 -7.95
C SER A 7 14.25 -4.32 -8.21
N GLY A 8 13.80 -3.27 -7.51
CA GLY A 8 12.51 -2.64 -7.74
C GLY A 8 11.34 -3.62 -7.69
N LYS A 9 10.44 -3.55 -8.67
CA LYS A 9 9.23 -4.37 -8.74
C LYS A 9 9.56 -5.87 -8.82
N ALA A 10 10.58 -6.25 -9.59
CA ALA A 10 10.96 -7.66 -9.76
C ALA A 10 11.38 -8.33 -8.43
N PHE A 11 12.02 -7.56 -7.54
CA PHE A 11 12.34 -8.06 -6.20
C PHE A 11 11.09 -8.23 -5.33
N LEU A 12 10.10 -7.34 -5.45
CA LEU A 12 8.84 -7.45 -4.72
C LEU A 12 7.97 -8.60 -5.24
N ASP A 13 7.94 -8.83 -6.55
CA ASP A 13 7.28 -10.00 -7.15
C ASP A 13 7.90 -11.30 -6.62
N TYR A 14 9.23 -11.34 -6.50
CA TYR A 14 9.93 -12.47 -5.88
C TYR A 14 9.58 -12.61 -4.39
N ALA A 15 9.52 -11.49 -3.66
CA ALA A 15 9.19 -11.51 -2.24
C ALA A 15 7.77 -12.04 -1.97
N ASP A 16 6.78 -11.63 -2.77
CA ASP A 16 5.42 -12.17 -2.73
C ASP A 16 5.40 -13.67 -3.03
N LEU A 17 6.09 -14.11 -4.08
CA LEU A 17 6.21 -15.53 -4.42
C LEU A 17 6.84 -16.35 -3.28
N ALA A 18 7.94 -15.87 -2.69
CA ALA A 18 8.63 -16.54 -1.59
C ALA A 18 7.73 -16.63 -0.34
N ALA A 19 7.01 -15.55 -0.01
CA ALA A 19 6.04 -15.53 1.08
C ALA A 19 4.89 -16.53 0.84
N ARG A 20 4.36 -16.61 -0.37
CA ARG A 20 3.32 -17.58 -0.75
C ARG A 20 3.84 -19.01 -0.64
N ARG A 21 5.07 -19.29 -1.08
CA ARG A 21 5.69 -20.63 -0.96
C ARG A 21 5.82 -21.07 0.49
N ALA A 22 6.17 -20.16 1.40
CA ALA A 22 6.23 -20.44 2.83
C ALA A 22 4.91 -21.02 3.38
N TYR A 23 3.78 -20.61 2.80
CA TYR A 23 2.45 -21.03 3.24
C TYR A 23 1.85 -22.18 2.43
N TYR A 24 1.97 -22.15 1.10
CA TYR A 24 1.25 -23.05 0.19
C TYR A 24 2.09 -24.23 -0.34
N SER A 25 3.42 -24.18 -0.26
CA SER A 25 4.25 -25.31 -0.68
C SER A 25 4.10 -26.50 0.29
N ALA A 26 4.33 -27.71 -0.22
CA ALA A 26 4.18 -28.95 0.53
C ALA A 26 5.00 -28.94 1.84
N LEU A 27 4.46 -29.53 2.89
CA LEU A 27 5.15 -29.69 4.17
C LEU A 27 6.44 -30.50 3.96
N GLY A 28 7.54 -30.03 4.54
CA GLY A 28 8.87 -30.64 4.39
C GLY A 28 9.59 -30.34 3.08
N SER A 29 8.98 -29.60 2.14
CA SER A 29 9.66 -29.19 0.91
C SER A 29 10.74 -28.13 1.14
N ALA A 30 11.79 -28.16 0.31
CA ALA A 30 12.87 -27.18 0.36
C ALA A 30 12.36 -25.76 0.04
N GLU A 31 11.38 -25.64 -0.87
CA GLU A 31 10.74 -24.39 -1.24
C GLU A 31 9.98 -23.76 -0.08
N ARG A 32 9.26 -24.59 0.70
CA ARG A 32 8.56 -24.11 1.90
C ARG A 32 9.54 -23.62 2.95
N ALA A 33 10.58 -24.40 3.24
CA ALA A 33 11.62 -24.04 4.21
C ALA A 33 12.31 -22.71 3.82
N ALA A 34 12.74 -22.59 2.56
CA ALA A 34 13.33 -21.35 2.04
C ALA A 34 12.37 -20.15 2.13
N GLY A 35 11.08 -20.35 1.85
CA GLY A 35 10.07 -19.30 2.00
C GLY A 35 9.89 -18.88 3.46
N MET A 36 9.90 -19.82 4.41
CA MET A 36 9.79 -19.54 5.84
C MET A 36 10.99 -18.72 6.34
N ASP A 37 12.21 -19.08 5.94
CA ASP A 37 13.41 -18.29 6.25
C ASP A 37 13.32 -16.88 5.65
N PHE A 38 12.78 -16.77 4.43
CA PHE A 38 12.58 -15.48 3.79
C PHE A 38 11.53 -14.62 4.51
N LEU A 39 10.49 -15.21 5.11
CA LEU A 39 9.53 -14.47 5.94
C LEU A 39 10.20 -13.84 7.17
N TRP A 40 11.15 -14.53 7.80
CA TRP A 40 11.93 -13.96 8.91
C TRP A 40 12.74 -12.75 8.45
N PHE A 41 13.38 -12.85 7.27
CA PHE A 41 14.05 -11.72 6.65
C PHE A 41 13.08 -10.57 6.37
N LEU A 42 11.91 -10.84 5.79
CA LEU A 42 10.91 -9.79 5.53
C LEU A 42 10.44 -9.10 6.81
N TRP A 43 10.29 -9.84 7.91
CA TRP A 43 9.78 -9.31 9.16
C TRP A 43 10.76 -8.37 9.89
N ALA A 44 12.05 -8.73 9.96
CA ALA A 44 13.02 -8.02 10.81
C ALA A 44 14.38 -7.74 10.15
N GLY A 45 14.56 -8.12 8.89
CA GLY A 45 15.80 -7.87 8.15
C GLY A 45 15.98 -6.38 7.86
N ARG A 46 17.17 -5.83 8.17
CA ARG A 46 17.53 -4.42 7.91
C ARG A 46 17.22 -3.96 6.49
N ASN A 47 17.47 -4.81 5.50
CA ASN A 47 17.27 -4.52 4.08
C ASN A 47 15.94 -5.09 3.55
N SER A 48 15.03 -5.48 4.43
CA SER A 48 13.69 -5.90 4.02
C SER A 48 12.91 -4.73 3.43
N PRO A 49 12.17 -4.95 2.33
CA PRO A 49 11.34 -3.92 1.73
C PRO A 49 10.14 -3.51 2.61
N ILE A 50 9.76 -4.34 3.59
CA ILE A 50 8.56 -4.12 4.41
C ILE A 50 8.85 -3.85 5.90
N PHE A 51 10.10 -4.02 6.35
CA PHE A 51 10.45 -3.76 7.76
C PHE A 51 10.58 -2.27 8.08
N GLY A 52 11.21 -1.50 7.17
CA GLY A 52 11.25 -0.05 7.28
C GLY A 52 12.12 0.51 8.41
N ARG A 53 12.94 -0.32 9.07
CA ARG A 53 13.83 0.05 10.16
C ARG A 53 15.18 -0.62 10.00
N ASP A 54 16.21 -0.06 10.62
CA ASP A 54 17.57 -0.61 10.55
C ASP A 54 17.78 -1.83 11.45
N ARG A 55 17.00 -1.90 12.54
CA ARG A 55 16.98 -3.01 13.50
C ARG A 55 15.67 -3.02 14.29
N MET A 56 15.31 -4.19 14.81
CA MET A 56 14.22 -4.40 15.76
C MET A 56 14.79 -4.30 17.18
N THR A 57 14.14 -3.55 18.07
CA THR A 57 14.57 -3.39 19.49
C THR A 57 13.56 -3.96 20.48
N THR A 58 12.70 -4.88 20.02
CA THR A 58 11.65 -5.46 20.85
C THR A 58 12.21 -6.21 22.07
N PHE A 59 13.36 -6.87 21.93
CA PHE A 59 14.01 -7.52 23.07
C PHE A 59 14.49 -6.47 24.08
N GLU A 60 15.22 -5.46 23.62
CA GLU A 60 15.77 -4.39 24.44
C GLU A 60 14.67 -3.63 25.18
N ARG A 61 13.58 -3.25 24.50
CA ARG A 61 12.41 -2.58 25.11
C ARG A 61 11.70 -3.43 26.17
N ARG A 62 11.84 -4.75 26.12
CA ARG A 62 11.16 -5.67 27.06
C ARG A 62 12.02 -6.06 28.25
N PHE A 63 13.34 -6.12 28.06
CA PHE A 63 14.26 -6.73 29.04
C PHE A 63 15.37 -5.80 29.53
N LEU A 64 15.63 -4.68 28.84
CA LEU A 64 16.66 -3.72 29.25
C LEU A 64 15.98 -2.40 29.64
N ALA A 65 16.32 -1.91 30.84
CA ALA A 65 15.84 -0.60 31.31
C ALA A 65 16.55 0.59 30.62
N ASP A 66 17.69 0.35 29.97
CA ASP A 66 18.45 1.38 29.25
C ASP A 66 17.75 1.80 27.95
N GLU A 67 17.03 2.92 28.01
CA GLU A 67 16.27 3.47 26.89
C GLU A 67 17.13 3.84 25.67
N SER A 68 18.44 4.05 25.85
CA SER A 68 19.33 4.35 24.72
C SER A 68 19.35 3.20 23.70
N THR A 69 19.10 1.96 24.16
CA THR A 69 19.06 0.76 23.35
C THR A 69 17.76 0.60 22.56
N TRP A 70 16.72 1.38 22.86
CA TRP A 70 15.36 1.17 22.31
C TRP A 70 15.13 1.79 20.95
N THR A 71 16.03 2.64 20.48
CA THR A 71 15.86 3.37 19.21
C THR A 71 15.88 2.42 18.01
N GLU A 72 14.83 2.48 17.20
CA GLU A 72 14.70 1.82 15.88
C GLU A 72 14.79 2.89 14.78
N PRO A 73 16.00 3.16 14.23
CA PRO A 73 16.16 4.14 13.16
C PRO A 73 15.33 3.73 11.94
N LYS A 74 14.68 4.71 11.31
CA LYS A 74 13.98 4.51 10.05
C LYS A 74 15.01 4.32 8.92
N ASN A 75 14.73 3.40 8.01
CA ASN A 75 15.60 3.17 6.86
C ASN A 75 15.51 4.32 5.84
N VAL A 76 16.33 4.23 4.79
CA VAL A 76 16.48 5.24 3.74
C VAL A 76 15.17 5.62 3.03
N TYR A 77 14.21 4.69 2.93
CA TYR A 77 12.90 4.99 2.34
C TYR A 77 12.23 6.19 3.03
N TYR A 78 12.24 6.24 4.36
CA TYR A 78 11.64 7.35 5.12
C TYR A 78 12.49 8.63 5.13
N GLN A 79 13.69 8.60 4.56
CA GLN A 79 14.47 9.80 4.30
C GLN A 79 14.09 10.38 2.93
N LEU A 80 13.94 9.50 1.93
CA LEU A 80 13.71 9.86 0.54
C LEU A 80 12.24 10.06 0.15
N TYR A 81 11.28 9.52 0.90
CA TYR A 81 9.84 9.66 0.60
C TYR A 81 9.29 11.10 0.59
N ASN A 82 10.07 12.08 1.04
CA ASN A 82 9.74 13.50 0.94
C ASN A 82 10.11 14.10 -0.43
N ASP A 83 10.96 13.41 -1.20
CA ASP A 83 11.46 13.85 -2.49
C ASP A 83 10.47 13.48 -3.61
N PRO A 84 9.92 14.48 -4.34
CA PRO A 84 9.01 14.23 -5.45
C PRO A 84 9.62 13.34 -6.55
N GLU A 85 10.91 13.51 -6.88
CA GLU A 85 11.56 12.77 -7.96
C GLU A 85 11.67 11.29 -7.61
N ILE A 86 11.96 10.99 -6.34
CA ILE A 86 11.98 9.62 -5.83
C ILE A 86 10.58 9.00 -5.88
N CYS A 87 9.55 9.73 -5.44
CA CYS A 87 8.18 9.24 -5.51
C CYS A 87 7.74 8.95 -6.96
N GLU A 88 8.09 9.81 -7.91
CA GLU A 88 7.80 9.61 -9.33
C GLU A 88 8.61 8.46 -9.94
N ALA A 89 9.87 8.27 -9.54
CA ALA A 89 10.66 7.11 -9.94
C ALA A 89 10.06 5.80 -9.41
N LEU A 90 9.60 5.79 -8.15
CA LEU A 90 8.91 4.64 -7.58
C LEU A 90 7.61 4.33 -8.33
N LEU A 91 6.77 5.32 -8.62
CA LEU A 91 5.54 5.11 -9.39
C LEU A 91 5.84 4.49 -10.77
N ARG A 92 6.85 5.00 -11.47
CA ARG A 92 7.30 4.47 -12.77
C ARG A 92 7.79 3.03 -12.72
N GLU A 93 8.45 2.62 -11.64
CA GLU A 93 8.86 1.22 -11.42
C GLU A 93 7.67 0.24 -11.43
N PHE A 94 6.46 0.73 -11.11
CA PHE A 94 5.21 -0.04 -11.19
C PHE A 94 4.37 0.27 -12.43
N GLY A 95 4.91 1.00 -13.41
CA GLY A 95 4.20 1.39 -14.63
C GLY A 95 3.13 2.46 -14.40
N LEU A 96 3.23 3.23 -13.32
CA LEU A 96 2.29 4.31 -12.98
C LEU A 96 2.93 5.66 -13.34
N GLU A 97 2.22 6.44 -14.16
CA GLU A 97 2.64 7.78 -14.58
C GLU A 97 1.45 8.72 -14.66
N GLY A 98 1.70 10.01 -14.44
CA GLY A 98 0.71 11.07 -14.58
C GLY A 98 0.34 11.77 -13.26
N PRO A 99 -0.50 12.82 -13.35
CA PRO A 99 -0.81 13.69 -12.21
C PRO A 99 -1.62 13.00 -11.10
N HIS A 100 -2.44 12.00 -11.45
CA HIS A 100 -3.37 11.33 -10.53
C HIS A 100 -2.82 10.02 -9.93
N CYS A 101 -1.53 9.75 -10.08
CA CYS A 101 -0.86 8.61 -9.48
C CYS A 101 -0.29 8.99 -8.11
N HIS A 102 -0.70 8.25 -7.07
CA HIS A 102 -0.27 8.50 -5.70
C HIS A 102 0.18 7.21 -5.00
N ILE A 103 1.21 7.33 -4.17
CA ILE A 103 1.66 6.28 -3.25
C ILE A 103 0.87 6.42 -1.95
N ILE A 104 0.22 5.34 -1.53
CA ILE A 104 -0.48 5.30 -0.25
C ILE A 104 0.40 4.59 0.78
N ASN A 105 0.93 5.35 1.74
CA ASN A 105 1.81 4.81 2.77
C ASN A 105 1.06 4.62 4.09
N GLY A 106 0.78 3.36 4.43
CA GLY A 106 0.12 2.99 5.68
C GLY A 106 1.04 2.91 6.90
N HIS A 107 0.45 2.62 8.06
CA HIS A 107 1.11 2.09 9.26
C HIS A 107 2.14 3.00 9.97
N VAL A 108 2.31 4.24 9.47
CA VAL A 108 3.20 5.23 10.07
C VAL A 108 2.37 6.39 10.60
N PRO A 109 2.33 6.61 11.93
CA PRO A 109 1.54 7.69 12.50
C PRO A 109 2.12 9.05 12.08
N VAL A 110 1.25 9.95 11.64
CA VAL A 110 1.62 11.32 11.30
C VAL A 110 1.63 12.17 12.55
N LYS A 111 2.77 12.79 12.88
CA LYS A 111 2.91 13.65 14.07
C LYS A 111 2.39 15.06 13.78
N SER A 112 1.09 15.19 13.54
CA SER A 112 0.45 16.47 13.17
C SER A 112 0.70 17.57 14.21
N LYS A 113 0.72 17.24 15.51
CA LYS A 113 1.13 18.16 16.59
C LYS A 113 2.52 18.78 16.41
N LYS A 114 3.43 18.10 15.71
CA LYS A 114 4.78 18.58 15.41
C LYS A 114 4.88 19.26 14.04
N GLY A 115 3.75 19.58 13.41
CA GLY A 115 3.69 20.19 12.09
C GLY A 115 3.94 19.22 10.93
N GLU A 116 3.93 17.91 11.18
CA GLU A 116 4.14 16.93 10.13
C GLU A 116 2.93 16.88 9.17
N SER A 117 3.19 17.09 7.88
CA SER A 117 2.17 16.93 6.83
C SER A 117 1.97 15.46 6.48
N PRO A 118 0.71 15.00 6.28
CA PRO A 118 0.42 13.68 5.72
C PRO A 118 0.71 13.59 4.22
N MET A 119 0.89 14.73 3.54
CA MET A 119 1.35 14.79 2.15
C MET A 119 2.87 14.86 2.11
N LYS A 120 3.50 13.96 1.35
CA LYS A 120 4.94 13.87 1.12
C LYS A 120 5.23 13.89 -0.38
N GLY A 121 6.50 14.09 -0.75
CA GLY A 121 6.93 13.99 -2.15
C GLY A 121 6.17 14.92 -3.09
N GLY A 122 5.89 16.16 -2.66
CA GLY A 122 5.13 17.12 -3.46
C GLY A 122 3.66 16.75 -3.71
N GLY A 123 3.06 15.90 -2.86
CA GLY A 123 1.68 15.41 -3.01
C GLY A 123 1.58 14.05 -3.72
N ARG A 124 2.70 13.49 -4.18
CA ARG A 124 2.76 12.15 -4.77
C ARG A 124 2.59 11.03 -3.77
N LEU A 125 2.84 11.28 -2.49
CA LEU A 125 2.70 10.28 -1.43
C LEU A 125 1.76 10.78 -0.33
N LEU A 126 0.80 9.94 0.03
CA LEU A 126 -0.19 10.20 1.07
C LEU A 126 -0.01 9.21 2.21
N VAL A 127 0.22 9.71 3.41
CA VAL A 127 0.34 8.90 4.61
C VAL A 127 -1.04 8.73 5.25
N ILE A 128 -1.43 7.47 5.47
CA ILE A 128 -2.66 7.09 6.19
C ILE A 128 -2.29 6.23 7.40
N ASP A 129 -2.96 6.45 8.52
CA ASP A 129 -2.68 5.74 9.77
C ASP A 129 -3.93 5.14 10.42
N GLY A 130 -5.12 5.32 9.81
CA GLY A 130 -6.35 4.69 10.25
C GLY A 130 -6.83 5.33 11.56
N GLY A 131 -7.79 6.25 11.42
CA GLY A 131 -8.17 7.24 12.40
C GLY A 131 -8.72 6.79 13.77
N PHE A 132 -8.54 5.55 14.22
CA PHE A 132 -9.26 5.02 15.39
C PHE A 132 -8.39 4.20 16.36
N CYS A 133 -7.08 4.10 16.12
CA CYS A 133 -6.21 3.38 17.03
C CYS A 133 -5.91 4.22 18.29
N LYS A 134 -6.48 3.82 19.43
CA LYS A 134 -6.30 4.48 20.74
C LYS A 134 -4.82 4.68 21.12
N ALA A 135 -3.94 3.75 20.74
CA ALA A 135 -2.52 3.79 21.09
C ALA A 135 -1.77 4.99 20.48
N TYR A 136 -2.23 5.54 19.35
CA TYR A 136 -1.52 6.62 18.63
C TYR A 136 -2.03 8.03 18.94
N GLN A 137 -3.23 8.16 19.52
CA GLN A 137 -3.88 9.46 19.78
C GLN A 137 -3.05 10.41 20.65
N GLN A 138 -2.32 9.87 21.64
CA GLN A 138 -1.46 10.68 22.51
C GLN A 138 -0.30 11.33 21.74
N THR A 139 0.22 10.65 20.71
CA THR A 139 1.44 11.04 19.98
C THR A 139 1.14 11.91 18.75
N THR A 140 0.04 11.64 18.05
CA THR A 140 -0.33 12.32 16.80
C THR A 140 -1.15 13.59 17.05
N GLY A 141 -1.99 13.58 18.09
CA GLY A 141 -2.92 14.66 18.45
C GLY A 141 -4.22 14.70 17.64
N ILE A 142 -4.33 13.83 16.63
CA ILE A 142 -5.55 13.53 15.89
C ILE A 142 -5.79 12.03 15.98
N ALA A 143 -6.99 11.59 15.67
CA ALA A 143 -7.29 10.16 15.67
C ALA A 143 -6.62 9.47 14.47
N GLY A 144 -6.44 10.19 13.34
CA GLY A 144 -5.62 9.81 12.19
C GLY A 144 -6.19 10.29 10.86
N TYR A 145 -5.61 9.82 9.76
CA TYR A 145 -6.00 10.15 8.38
C TYR A 145 -6.64 8.97 7.66
N THR A 146 -7.76 9.26 6.98
CA THR A 146 -8.46 8.32 6.10
C THR A 146 -8.51 8.86 4.68
N LEU A 147 -8.13 8.03 3.71
CA LEU A 147 -8.32 8.32 2.29
C LEU A 147 -9.70 7.83 1.86
N ILE A 148 -10.51 8.74 1.32
CA ILE A 148 -11.80 8.44 0.71
C ILE A 148 -11.66 8.66 -0.79
N TYR A 149 -11.88 7.62 -1.59
CA TYR A 149 -11.80 7.69 -3.04
C TYR A 149 -13.13 7.26 -3.68
N ASN A 150 -13.55 8.00 -4.71
CA ASN A 150 -14.66 7.61 -5.58
C ASN A 150 -14.42 8.10 -7.01
N SER A 151 -15.33 7.76 -7.92
CA SER A 151 -15.23 8.11 -9.35
C SER A 151 -15.14 9.62 -9.67
N ALA A 152 -15.39 10.52 -8.70
CA ALA A 152 -15.37 11.96 -8.91
C ALA A 152 -14.24 12.69 -8.16
N CYS A 153 -13.74 12.12 -7.06
CA CYS A 153 -12.71 12.75 -6.25
C CYS A 153 -11.98 11.75 -5.36
N TYR A 154 -10.80 12.15 -4.89
CA TYR A 154 -10.21 11.59 -3.69
C TYR A 154 -10.05 12.69 -2.61
N ARG A 155 -10.20 12.27 -1.36
CA ARG A 155 -10.17 13.15 -0.19
C ARG A 155 -9.37 12.52 0.92
N LEU A 156 -8.42 13.26 1.47
CA LEU A 156 -7.77 12.89 2.72
C LEU A 156 -8.46 13.62 3.86
N VAL A 157 -9.03 12.86 4.80
CA VAL A 157 -9.80 13.38 5.92
C VAL A 157 -9.04 13.11 7.21
N SER A 158 -8.84 14.15 8.02
CA SER A 158 -8.35 14.01 9.40
C SER A 158 -9.52 13.83 10.36
N HIS A 159 -9.39 12.91 11.30
CA HIS A 159 -10.39 12.65 12.33
C HIS A 159 -9.93 13.17 13.69
N GLU A 160 -10.85 13.76 14.45
CA GLU A 160 -10.61 14.09 15.85
C GLU A 160 -10.79 12.87 16.77
N PRO A 161 -10.05 12.78 17.90
CA PRO A 161 -10.23 11.69 18.86
C PRO A 161 -11.64 11.69 19.46
N PHE A 162 -12.25 10.51 19.54
CA PHE A 162 -13.54 10.36 20.23
C PHE A 162 -13.36 10.41 21.76
N VAL A 163 -13.94 11.42 22.39
CA VAL A 163 -13.83 11.69 23.85
C VAL A 163 -14.67 10.74 24.74
N GLY A 164 -15.42 9.82 24.13
CA GLY A 164 -16.25 8.83 24.83
C GLY A 164 -17.73 9.23 24.92
N ARG A 165 -18.62 8.23 25.14
CA ARG A 165 -20.08 8.41 25.09
C ARG A 165 -20.61 9.45 26.08
N ALA A 166 -20.17 9.40 27.33
CA ALA A 166 -20.68 10.28 28.38
C ALA A 166 -20.36 11.75 28.08
N GLU A 167 -19.11 12.03 27.68
CA GLU A 167 -18.66 13.36 27.33
C GLU A 167 -19.33 13.85 26.04
N ALA A 168 -19.40 13.02 25.00
CA ALA A 168 -20.05 13.36 23.75
C ALA A 168 -21.54 13.73 23.91
N ILE A 169 -22.27 13.01 24.78
CA ILE A 169 -23.66 13.35 25.12
C ILE A 169 -23.72 14.66 25.91
N ARG A 170 -22.82 14.84 26.90
CA ARG A 170 -22.79 16.04 27.75
C ARG A 170 -22.51 17.31 26.97
N THR A 171 -21.60 17.25 26.00
CA THR A 171 -21.18 18.39 25.19
C THR A 171 -21.89 18.47 23.85
N SER A 172 -22.82 17.55 23.56
CA SER A 172 -23.46 17.38 22.25
C SER A 172 -22.42 17.39 21.10
N GLN A 173 -21.29 16.73 21.32
CA GLN A 173 -20.21 16.66 20.33
C GLN A 173 -20.54 15.63 19.26
N ASP A 174 -20.43 16.05 18.01
CA ASP A 174 -20.43 15.18 16.83
C ASP A 174 -18.99 14.90 16.38
N ILE A 175 -18.77 13.87 15.55
CA ILE A 175 -17.45 13.52 15.03
C ILE A 175 -17.00 14.62 14.05
N ALA A 176 -16.18 15.55 14.53
CA ALA A 176 -15.54 16.54 13.67
C ALA A 176 -14.49 15.85 12.78
N SER A 177 -14.70 15.93 11.47
CA SER A 177 -13.75 15.47 10.46
C SER A 177 -13.47 16.62 9.51
N THR A 178 -12.18 16.90 9.27
CA THR A 178 -11.76 17.99 8.40
C THR A 178 -11.10 17.42 7.13
N SER A 179 -11.50 17.93 5.96
CA SER A 179 -10.83 17.58 4.71
C SER A 179 -9.49 18.31 4.67
N VAL A 180 -8.40 17.57 4.61
CA VAL A 180 -7.02 18.11 4.55
C VAL A 180 -6.50 18.11 3.12
N VAL A 181 -6.93 17.13 2.30
CA VAL A 181 -6.68 17.10 0.86
C VAL A 181 -8.00 16.83 0.15
N PHE A 182 -8.23 17.54 -0.95
CA PHE A 182 -9.37 17.32 -1.83
C PHE A 182 -8.89 17.52 -3.27
N GLU A 183 -8.88 16.46 -4.05
CA GLU A 183 -8.65 16.55 -5.49
C GLU A 183 -9.88 16.04 -6.21
N ARG A 184 -10.38 16.86 -7.13
CA ARG A 184 -11.48 16.52 -8.00
C ARG A 184 -10.91 16.04 -9.33
N LEU A 185 -11.38 14.88 -9.78
CA LEU A 185 -11.05 14.41 -11.12
C LEU A 185 -11.73 15.34 -12.13
N GLU A 186 -11.01 15.73 -13.18
CA GLU A 186 -11.53 16.60 -14.25
C GLU A 186 -12.80 16.04 -14.89
N SER A 187 -12.86 14.71 -15.00
CA SER A 187 -14.04 13.98 -15.45
C SER A 187 -14.28 12.75 -14.57
N ARG A 188 -15.54 12.30 -14.53
CA ARG A 188 -15.90 11.13 -13.74
C ARG A 188 -15.24 9.87 -14.30
N LEU A 189 -14.45 9.19 -13.48
CA LEU A 189 -13.83 7.92 -13.85
C LEU A 189 -14.90 6.86 -14.10
N LYS A 190 -14.90 6.30 -15.31
CA LYS A 190 -15.73 5.15 -15.70
C LYS A 190 -14.91 3.88 -15.59
N ILE A 191 -15.59 2.72 -15.55
CA ILE A 191 -14.92 1.41 -15.56
C ILE A 191 -13.95 1.32 -16.74
N ALA A 192 -14.35 1.77 -17.93
CA ALA A 192 -13.50 1.80 -19.13
C ALA A 192 -12.18 2.60 -18.96
N GLY A 193 -12.10 3.50 -17.99
CA GLY A 193 -10.88 4.25 -17.67
C GLY A 193 -10.00 3.60 -16.60
N THR A 194 -10.33 2.41 -16.10
CA THR A 194 -9.51 1.67 -15.13
C THR A 194 -8.70 0.57 -15.82
N ASP A 195 -7.68 0.05 -15.14
CA ASP A 195 -6.91 -1.11 -15.65
C ASP A 195 -7.81 -2.34 -15.86
N VAL A 196 -8.79 -2.55 -14.97
CA VAL A 196 -9.82 -3.58 -15.13
C VAL A 196 -10.65 -3.33 -16.38
N GLY A 197 -11.05 -2.09 -16.65
CA GLY A 197 -11.76 -1.73 -17.88
C GLY A 197 -10.96 -2.03 -19.14
N ARG A 198 -9.64 -1.78 -19.11
CA ARG A 198 -8.74 -2.13 -20.22
C ARG A 198 -8.69 -3.63 -20.46
N GLN A 199 -8.51 -4.43 -19.40
CA GLN A 199 -8.52 -5.89 -19.48
C GLN A 199 -9.86 -6.42 -20.02
N LEU A 200 -10.98 -5.85 -19.59
CA LEU A 200 -12.30 -6.21 -20.10
C LEU A 200 -12.45 -5.86 -21.58
N GLN A 201 -11.91 -4.71 -22.01
CA GLN A 201 -11.94 -4.32 -23.42
C GLN A 201 -11.10 -5.26 -24.28
N GLU A 202 -9.90 -5.63 -23.84
CA GLU A 202 -9.03 -6.61 -24.51
C GLU A 202 -9.76 -7.96 -24.68
N GLN A 203 -10.43 -8.44 -23.63
CA GLN A 203 -11.23 -9.66 -23.70
C GLN A 203 -12.41 -9.56 -24.68
N ILE A 204 -13.08 -8.41 -24.74
CA ILE A 204 -14.15 -8.16 -25.71
C ILE A 204 -13.60 -8.21 -27.13
N ASP A 205 -12.47 -7.56 -27.38
CA ASP A 205 -11.85 -7.48 -28.71
C ASP A 205 -11.40 -8.89 -29.18
N ASP A 206 -10.81 -9.69 -28.28
CA ASP A 206 -10.43 -11.07 -28.54
C ASP A 206 -11.64 -11.96 -28.87
N LEU A 207 -12.73 -11.84 -28.11
CA LEU A 207 -13.97 -12.59 -28.35
C LEU A 207 -14.62 -12.19 -29.67
N MET A 208 -14.59 -10.90 -30.03
CA MET A 208 -15.12 -10.41 -31.30
C MET A 208 -14.26 -10.89 -32.48
N ALA A 209 -12.93 -10.91 -32.33
CA ALA A 209 -12.02 -11.48 -33.33
C ALA A 209 -12.28 -12.97 -33.53
N LEU A 210 -12.46 -13.73 -32.43
CA LEU A 210 -12.82 -15.14 -32.48
C LEU A 210 -14.14 -15.38 -33.21
N LEU A 211 -15.18 -14.60 -32.89
CA LEU A 211 -16.49 -14.67 -33.54
C LEU A 211 -16.41 -14.39 -35.05
N LEU A 212 -15.61 -13.40 -35.45
CA LEU A 212 -15.36 -13.09 -36.85
C LEU A 212 -14.61 -14.23 -37.56
N ALA A 213 -13.62 -14.84 -36.91
CA ALA A 213 -12.89 -15.97 -37.45
C ALA A 213 -13.78 -17.20 -37.68
N TYR A 214 -14.72 -17.47 -36.77
CA TYR A 214 -15.76 -18.49 -36.97
C TYR A 214 -16.69 -18.15 -38.13
N ARG A 215 -17.24 -16.92 -38.17
CA ARG A 215 -18.19 -16.50 -39.21
C ARG A 215 -17.60 -16.45 -40.62
N SER A 216 -16.30 -16.17 -40.73
CA SER A 216 -15.58 -16.15 -42.00
C SER A 216 -15.06 -17.53 -42.43
N GLY A 217 -15.18 -18.54 -41.58
CA GLY A 217 -14.64 -19.88 -41.84
C GLY A 217 -13.12 -19.99 -41.69
N ALA A 218 -12.45 -18.97 -41.14
CA ALA A 218 -11.02 -19.02 -40.82
C ALA A 218 -10.71 -20.00 -39.67
N ILE A 219 -11.69 -20.21 -38.78
CA ILE A 219 -11.69 -21.27 -37.77
C ILE A 219 -12.93 -22.13 -38.01
N ALA A 220 -12.73 -23.45 -38.14
CA ALA A 220 -13.82 -24.41 -38.30
C ALA A 220 -14.44 -24.76 -36.94
N GLU A 221 -15.75 -24.97 -36.91
CA GLU A 221 -16.41 -25.64 -35.78
C GLU A 221 -15.92 -27.08 -35.68
N ASP A 222 -15.26 -27.43 -34.57
CA ASP A 222 -14.92 -28.82 -34.27
C ASP A 222 -16.07 -29.44 -33.44
N HIS A 223 -16.95 -30.18 -34.12
CA HIS A 223 -18.04 -30.93 -33.49
C HIS A 223 -17.56 -32.29 -32.96
N LYS A 224 -16.38 -32.38 -32.37
CA LYS A 224 -16.01 -33.58 -31.62
C LYS A 224 -16.88 -33.67 -30.37
N GLU A 225 -17.88 -34.55 -30.44
CA GLU A 225 -18.61 -35.05 -29.27
C GLU A 225 -17.58 -35.56 -28.24
N TYR A 226 -17.63 -34.99 -27.03
CA TYR A 226 -16.93 -35.52 -25.86
C TYR A 226 -17.69 -36.71 -25.28
#